data_AF-A0A4P7HKC1-F1
#
_entry.id   AF-A0A4P7HKC1-F1
#
_cell.length_a   1.000
_cell.length_b   1.000
_cell.length_c   1.000
_cell.angle_alpha   90.00
_cell.angle_beta   90.00
_cell.angle_gamma   90.00
#
_symmetry.space_group_name_H-M   'P 1'
#
loop_
_entity.id
_entity.type
_entity.pdbx_description
1 polymer ?
#
loop_
_entity_poly.entity_id
_entity_poly.type
_entity_poly.pdbx_seq_one_letter_code
_entity_poly.pdbx_strand_id
1 'polypeptide(L)' 'MRHDFENIPEDVVVILHPADANLIHREPVKATRLGDYFYCAGTDPMRMGADYGLGEIAAFMRGYELAAVTA' A
#
# COMPACT_ATOMS: atom_id res chain seq x y z
N MET A 1 -4.17 10.90 7.06
CA MET A 1 -4.09 9.43 7.13
C MET A 1 -5.44 8.77 7.46
N ARG A 2 -5.87 7.84 6.59
CA ARG A 2 -7.07 7.00 6.68
C ARG A 2 -6.72 5.58 7.14
N HIS A 3 -7.70 4.82 7.64
CA HIS A 3 -7.50 3.45 8.16
C HIS A 3 -8.46 2.42 7.57
N ASP A 4 -9.42 2.86 6.75
CA ASP A 4 -10.38 2.01 6.04
C ASP A 4 -9.75 1.47 4.75
N PHE A 5 -8.81 0.54 4.89
CA PHE A 5 -8.01 -0.01 3.79
C PHE A 5 -8.86 -0.71 2.73
N GLU A 6 -9.97 -1.33 3.14
CA GLU A 6 -10.95 -1.97 2.27
C GLU A 6 -11.58 -0.98 1.28
N ASN A 7 -11.66 0.31 1.66
CA ASN A 7 -12.24 1.39 0.86
C ASN A 7 -11.24 2.11 -0.05
N ILE A 8 -10.00 1.64 -0.14
CA ILE A 8 -9.02 2.17 -1.11
C ILE A 8 -9.56 1.88 -2.51
N PRO A 9 -9.76 2.85 -3.40
CA PRO A 9 -10.22 2.55 -4.76
C PRO A 9 -9.22 1.64 -5.51
N GLU A 10 -9.71 0.87 -6.48
CA GLU A 10 -8.84 0.12 -7.38
C GLU A 10 -8.07 1.06 -8.33
N ASP A 11 -6.90 0.62 -8.81
CA ASP A 11 -6.05 1.33 -9.78
C ASP A 11 -5.55 2.71 -9.33
N VAL A 12 -5.56 2.98 -8.02
CA VAL A 12 -5.03 4.23 -7.46
C VAL A 12 -3.69 4.03 -6.78
N VAL A 13 -2.90 5.11 -6.80
CA VAL A 13 -1.67 5.21 -6.03
C VAL A 13 -2.00 5.72 -4.63
N VAL A 14 -1.50 5.03 -3.63
CA VAL A 14 -1.58 5.42 -2.21
C VAL A 14 -0.18 5.57 -1.62
N ILE A 15 -0.09 6.28 -0.52
CA ILE A 15 1.07 6.27 0.37
C ILE A 15 0.68 5.43 1.59
N LEU A 16 1.37 4.32 1.80
CA LEU A 16 1.20 3.45 2.96
C LEU A 16 2.17 3.88 4.06
N HIS A 17 1.67 4.02 5.29
CA HIS A 17 2.47 4.40 6.45
C HIS A 17 2.70 3.18 7.34
N PRO A 18 3.93 2.63 7.41
CA PRO A 18 4.21 1.41 8.15
C PRO A 18 3.99 1.53 9.67
N ALA A 19 3.45 0.47 10.27
CA ALA A 19 3.49 0.28 11.71
C ALA A 19 4.89 -0.14 12.17
N ASP A 20 5.19 0.02 13.47
CA ASP A 20 6.48 -0.41 14.02
C ASP A 20 6.74 -1.92 13.85
N ALA A 21 5.65 -2.69 13.78
CA ALA A 21 5.65 -4.12 13.51
C ALA A 21 5.95 -4.48 12.04
N ASN A 22 5.92 -3.52 11.11
CA ASN A 22 6.26 -3.78 9.72
C ASN A 22 7.76 -4.06 9.59
N LEU A 23 8.09 -5.21 8.99
CA LEU A 23 9.46 -5.65 8.82
C LEU A 23 10.05 -5.31 7.45
N ILE A 24 9.20 -4.95 6.48
CA ILE A 24 9.58 -4.68 5.09
C ILE A 24 9.89 -3.18 4.90
N HIS A 25 9.02 -2.31 5.42
CA HIS A 25 9.18 -0.86 5.29
C HIS A 25 9.24 -0.18 6.66
N ARG A 26 10.17 0.77 6.79
CA ARG A 26 10.32 1.63 7.98
C ARG A 26 9.91 3.08 7.72
N GLU A 27 9.72 3.45 6.46
CA GLU A 27 9.33 4.78 6.02
C GLU A 27 8.08 4.70 5.13
N PRO A 28 7.31 5.80 5.00
CA PRO A 28 6.15 5.83 4.10
C PRO A 28 6.53 5.44 2.68
N VAL A 29 5.74 4.55 2.07
CA VAL A 29 6.01 3.99 0.75
C VAL A 29 4.83 4.20 -0.18
N LYS A 30 5.10 4.54 -1.45
CA LYS A 30 4.05 4.58 -2.47
C LYS A 30 3.71 3.15 -2.90
N ALA A 31 2.43 2.87 -3.05
CA ALA A 31 1.96 1.60 -3.58
C ALA A 31 0.77 1.82 -4.52
N THR A 32 0.60 0.94 -5.50
CA THR A 32 -0.59 0.87 -6.35
C THR A 32 -1.45 -0.31 -5.90
N ARG A 33 -2.75 -0.08 -5.71
CA ARG A 33 -3.72 -1.15 -5.47
C ARG A 33 -4.18 -1.75 -6.80
N LEU A 34 -4.05 -3.06 -6.97
CA LEU A 34 -4.64 -3.83 -8.08
C LEU A 34 -5.40 -5.02 -7.47
N GLY A 35 -6.72 -5.07 -7.63
CA GLY A 35 -7.57 -6.01 -6.89
C GLY A 35 -7.41 -5.89 -5.36
N ASP A 36 -7.11 -7.00 -4.69
CA ASP A 36 -6.85 -7.05 -3.24
C ASP A 36 -5.36 -7.00 -2.88
N TYR A 37 -4.51 -6.67 -3.86
CA TYR A 37 -3.05 -6.67 -3.72
C TYR A 37 -2.47 -5.28 -3.93
N PHE A 38 -1.32 -5.06 -3.31
CA PHE A 38 -0.63 -3.78 -3.32
C PHE A 38 0.82 -3.97 -3.71
N TYR A 39 1.25 -3.15 -4.66
CA TYR A 39 2.56 -3.20 -5.29
C TYR A 39 3.29 -1.92 -4.97
N CYS A 40 4.35 -2.02 -4.16
CA CYS A 40 5.13 -0.89 -3.72
C CYS A 40 6.02 -0.37 -4.86
N ALA A 41 6.33 0.92 -4.81
CA ALA A 41 7.18 1.55 -5.81
C ALA A 41 8.56 0.87 -5.85
N GLY A 42 8.94 0.40 -7.05
CA GLY A 42 10.19 -0.34 -7.27
C GLY A 42 10.03 -1.86 -7.32
N THR A 43 8.88 -2.40 -6.90
CA THR A 43 8.55 -3.81 -7.07
C THR A 43 8.11 -4.09 -8.51
N ASP A 44 8.67 -5.13 -9.13
CA ASP A 44 8.22 -5.64 -10.43
C ASP A 44 7.09 -6.66 -10.21
N PRO A 45 5.83 -6.33 -10.52
CA PRO A 45 4.68 -7.21 -10.25
C PRO A 45 4.78 -8.56 -10.95
N MET A 46 5.46 -8.62 -12.11
CA MET A 46 5.56 -9.82 -12.93
C MET A 46 6.66 -10.78 -12.48
N ARG A 47 7.58 -10.31 -11.63
CA ARG A 47 8.74 -11.10 -11.17
C ARG A 47 8.75 -11.35 -9.68
N MET A 48 8.21 -10.42 -8.89
CA MET A 48 8.29 -10.43 -7.43
C MET A 48 6.95 -10.71 -6.76
N GLY A 49 5.83 -10.53 -7.48
CA GLY A 49 4.50 -10.62 -6.91
C GLY A 49 4.10 -9.37 -6.13
N ALA A 50 3.00 -9.45 -5.38
CA ALA A 50 2.53 -8.36 -4.53
C ALA A 50 3.37 -8.26 -3.25
N ASP A 51 3.64 -7.04 -2.79
CA ASP A 51 4.32 -6.81 -1.51
C ASP A 51 3.38 -7.06 -0.33
N TYR A 52 2.08 -6.78 -0.52
CA TYR A 52 1.05 -7.01 0.47
C TYR A 52 -0.29 -7.41 -0.18
N GLY A 53 -1.05 -8.25 0.51
CA GLY A 53 -2.49 -8.38 0.36
C GLY A 53 -3.25 -7.48 1.34
N LEU A 54 -4.53 -7.22 1.06
CA LEU A 54 -5.38 -6.30 1.83
C LEU A 54 -5.35 -6.55 3.36
N GLY A 55 -5.40 -7.82 3.78
CA GLY A 55 -5.34 -8.19 5.20
C GLY A 55 -4.00 -7.86 5.87
N GLU A 56 -2.89 -7.96 5.13
CA GLU A 56 -1.55 -7.64 5.64
C GLU A 56 -1.39 -6.13 5.83
N ILE A 57 -2.02 -5.32 4.98
CA ILE A 57 -1.94 -3.85 5.10
C ILE A 57 -2.67 -3.39 6.34
N ALA A 58 -3.85 -3.96 6.60
CA ALA A 58 -4.59 -3.71 7.83
C ALA A 58 -3.80 -4.14 9.10
N ALA A 59 -2.92 -5.14 8.99
CA ALA A 59 -2.10 -5.61 10.10
C ALA A 59 -0.79 -4.82 10.28
N PHE A 60 -0.14 -4.41 9.20
CA PHE A 60 1.23 -3.88 9.21
C PHE A 60 1.36 -2.42 8.80
N MET A 61 0.30 -1.75 8.37
CA MET A 61 0.28 -0.32 8.12
C MET A 61 -0.56 0.39 9.18
N ARG A 62 -0.07 1.53 9.68
CA ARG A 62 -0.81 2.42 10.57
C ARG A 62 -1.96 3.09 9.87
N GLY A 63 -1.83 3.29 8.56
CA GLY A 63 -2.81 3.97 7.74
C GLY A 63 -2.27 4.29 6.35
N TYR A 64 -3.09 4.98 5.56
CA TYR A 64 -2.74 5.38 4.20
C TYR A 64 -3.21 6.79 3.85
N GLU A 65 -2.66 7.33 2.77
CA GLU A 65 -3.10 8.56 2.13
C GLU A 65 -3.28 8.31 0.63
N LEU A 66 -4.30 8.92 0.02
CA LEU A 66 -4.41 8.90 -1.44
C LEU A 66 -3.31 9.80 -1.99
N ALA A 67 -2.48 9.27 -2.90
CA ALA A 67 -1.51 10.11 -3.58
C ALA A 67 -2.30 11.09 -4.45
N ALA A 68 -2.08 12.39 -4.27
CA ALA A 68 -2.75 13.40 -5.08
C ALA A 68 -2.45 13.12 -6.57
N VAL A 69 -3.50 12.94 -7.36
CA VAL A 69 -3.39 12.91 -8.82
C VAL A 69 -3.01 14.32 -9.23
N THR A 70 -1.74 14.56 -9.55
CA THR A 70 -1.37 15.79 -10.26
C THR A 70 -2.06 15.73 -11.62
N ALA A 71 -3.13 16.51 -11.79
CA ALA A 71 -3.87 16.69 -13.02
C ALA A 71 -3.01 17.30 -14.13
#